data_AF-A0A2T5H5P8-F1
#
_entry.id   AF-A0A2T5H5P8-F1
#
_cell.length_a   1.000
_cell.length_b   1.000
_cell.length_c   1.000
_cell.angle_alpha   90.00
_cell.angle_beta   90.00
_cell.angle_gamma   90.00
#
_symmetry.space_group_name_H-M   'P 1'
#
loop_
_entity.id
_entity.type
_entity.pdbx_description
1 polymer ?
#
loop_
_entity_poly.entity_id
_entity_poly.type
_entity_poly.pdbx_seq_one_letter_code
_entity_poly.pdbx_strand_id
1 'polypeptide(L)'
;MSINSTDHLFAVITPGLLYAVSLGTTWGGFLLMPVLYFVFRRLSMPLAKDCTLKLFDLTLSLMLIGLVLGGFLAALNLVARDGEMHIPLISDGLFVYVLGLLGAIYYTVCVLLLSIKTYQSKPYTAKLSMGIFEALRGKRTPAVE
;
A
#
# COMPACT_ATOMS: atom_id res chain seq x y z
N MET A 1 -0.14 25.92 16.04
CA MET A 1 0.44 25.29 14.85
C MET A 1 -0.48 25.63 13.68
N SER A 2 -0.09 26.54 12.78
CA SER A 2 -0.98 26.95 11.68
C SER A 2 -1.22 25.75 10.76
N ILE A 3 -2.48 25.34 10.62
CA ILE A 3 -2.87 24.31 9.65
C ILE A 3 -2.58 24.90 8.27
N ASN A 4 -1.50 24.46 7.63
CA ASN A 4 -1.21 24.87 6.26
C ASN A 4 -2.23 24.16 5.37
N SER A 5 -3.26 24.90 4.91
CA SER A 5 -4.39 24.35 4.14
C SER A 5 -3.92 23.56 2.91
N THR A 6 -2.78 23.95 2.35
CA THR A 6 -2.15 23.28 1.21
C THR A 6 -1.61 21.89 1.56
N ASP A 7 -0.93 21.71 2.70
CA ASP A 7 -0.43 20.38 3.15
C ASP A 7 -1.60 19.42 3.40
N HIS A 8 -2.66 19.92 4.04
CA HIS A 8 -3.86 19.13 4.32
C HIS A 8 -4.58 18.70 3.02
N LEU A 9 -4.68 19.60 2.04
CA LEU A 9 -5.28 19.30 0.74
C LEU A 9 -4.48 18.23 -0.01
N PHE A 10 -3.15 18.36 -0.07
CA PHE A 10 -2.29 17.34 -0.67
C PHE A 10 -2.39 16.01 0.06
N ALA A 11 -2.41 15.99 1.40
CA ALA A 11 -2.49 14.76 2.17
C ALA A 11 -3.81 13.98 1.93
N VAL A 12 -4.93 14.68 1.72
CA VAL A 12 -6.23 14.07 1.43
C VAL A 12 -6.32 13.52 0.01
N ILE A 13 -5.79 14.27 -0.97
CA ILE A 13 -5.89 13.93 -2.40
C ILE A 13 -4.86 12.87 -2.81
N THR A 14 -3.67 12.89 -2.22
CA THR A 14 -2.53 12.04 -2.62
C THR A 14 -2.88 10.54 -2.68
N PRO A 15 -3.59 9.93 -1.71
CA PRO A 15 -3.97 8.52 -1.81
C PRO A 15 -4.85 8.21 -3.02
N GLY A 16 -5.85 9.05 -3.28
CA GLY A 16 -6.74 8.89 -4.43
C GLY A 16 -6.01 9.09 -5.76
N LEU A 17 -5.10 10.07 -5.82
CA LEU A 17 -4.32 10.36 -7.03
C LEU A 17 -3.34 9.22 -7.34
N LEU A 18 -2.63 8.70 -6.32
CA LEU A 18 -1.76 7.54 -6.47
C LEU A 18 -2.53 6.28 -6.86
N TYR A 19 -3.73 6.08 -6.29
CA TYR A 19 -4.62 5.01 -6.68
C TYR A 19 -5.02 5.13 -8.16
N ALA A 20 -5.45 6.31 -8.62
CA ALA A 20 -5.81 6.54 -10.02
C ALA A 20 -4.63 6.29 -10.98
N VAL A 21 -3.42 6.74 -10.62
CA VAL A 21 -2.20 6.48 -11.41
C VAL A 21 -1.88 4.97 -11.46
N SER A 22 -2.09 4.24 -10.37
CA SER A 22 -1.89 2.78 -10.36
C SER A 22 -2.89 2.00 -11.21
N LEU A 23 -4.07 2.56 -11.50
CA LEU A 23 -5.02 1.95 -12.45
C LEU A 23 -4.59 2.15 -13.91
N GLY A 24 -3.99 3.30 -14.22
CA GLY A 24 -3.53 3.62 -15.58
C GLY A 24 -2.15 3.05 -15.93
N THR A 25 -1.34 2.68 -14.93
CA THR A 25 0.03 2.19 -15.13
C THR A 25 0.39 1.11 -14.12
N THR A 26 0.91 -0.02 -14.58
CA THR A 26 1.24 -1.19 -13.73
C THR A 26 2.23 -0.86 -12.62
N TRP A 27 3.22 0.00 -12.91
CA TRP A 27 4.30 0.34 -11.97
C TRP A 27 4.32 1.82 -11.57
N GLY A 28 3.58 2.68 -12.27
CA GLY A 28 3.69 4.12 -12.07
C GLY A 28 3.27 4.53 -10.68
N GLY A 29 2.18 3.97 -10.14
CA GLY A 29 1.75 4.28 -8.76
C GLY A 29 2.80 3.91 -7.70
N PHE A 30 3.44 2.75 -7.84
CA PHE A 30 4.47 2.28 -6.91
C PHE A 30 5.74 3.14 -6.97
N LEU A 31 6.20 3.50 -8.17
CA LEU A 31 7.39 4.34 -8.36
C LEU A 31 7.15 5.81 -8.02
N LEU A 32 5.91 6.30 -8.14
CA LEU A 32 5.58 7.69 -7.83
C LEU A 32 5.57 7.96 -6.32
N MET A 33 5.23 6.97 -5.50
CA MET A 33 5.21 7.07 -4.03
C MET A 33 6.52 7.58 -3.41
N PRO A 34 7.70 6.98 -3.69
CA PRO A 34 8.97 7.50 -3.17
C PRO A 34 9.29 8.90 -3.70
N VAL A 35 8.98 9.20 -4.97
CA VAL A 35 9.18 10.53 -5.56
C VAL A 35 8.37 11.58 -4.80
N LEU A 36 7.07 11.35 -4.62
CA LEU A 36 6.18 12.23 -3.87
C LEU A 36 6.64 12.39 -2.41
N TYR A 37 7.09 11.32 -1.76
CA TYR A 37 7.65 11.40 -0.42
C TYR A 37 8.83 12.39 -0.35
N PHE A 38 9.79 12.31 -1.29
CA PHE A 38 10.92 13.23 -1.32
C PHE A 38 10.49 14.67 -1.66
N VAL A 39 9.52 14.85 -2.55
CA VAL A 39 8.95 16.16 -2.88
C VAL A 39 8.29 16.78 -1.64
N PHE A 40 7.40 16.07 -0.96
CA PHE A 40 6.73 16.59 0.25
C PHE A 40 7.70 16.81 1.41
N ARG A 41 8.75 16.00 1.52
CA ARG A 41 9.83 16.23 2.48
C ARG A 41 10.57 17.55 2.18
N ARG A 42 10.84 17.85 0.90
CA ARG A 42 11.52 19.09 0.49
C ARG A 42 10.63 20.33 0.65
N LEU A 43 9.32 20.16 0.48
CA LEU A 43 8.31 21.22 0.64
C LEU A 43 7.86 21.42 2.10
N SER A 44 8.46 20.71 3.08
CA SER A 44 8.08 20.78 4.49
C SER A 44 6.58 20.53 4.73
N MET A 45 6.00 19.56 4.02
CA MET A 45 4.61 19.11 4.11
C MET A 45 4.53 17.83 4.96
N PRO A 46 4.49 17.91 6.31
CA PRO A 46 4.56 16.74 7.18
C PRO A 46 3.39 15.78 6.98
N LEU A 47 2.17 16.29 6.79
CA LEU A 47 0.96 15.45 6.69
C LEU A 47 0.95 14.66 5.38
N ALA A 48 1.21 15.34 4.26
CA ALA A 48 1.26 14.71 2.94
C ALA A 48 2.39 13.67 2.85
N LYS A 49 3.56 13.99 3.40
CA LYS A 49 4.71 13.07 3.47
C LYS A 49 4.38 11.81 4.26
N ASP A 50 3.79 11.95 5.44
CA ASP A 50 3.47 10.81 6.31
C ASP A 50 2.35 9.94 5.69
N CYS A 51 1.34 10.56 5.09
CA CYS A 51 0.29 9.87 4.35
C CYS A 51 0.85 9.06 3.17
N THR A 52 1.74 9.67 2.38
CA THR A 52 2.41 9.00 1.25
C THR A 52 3.24 7.81 1.71
N LEU A 53 3.97 7.95 2.82
CA LEU A 53 4.80 6.88 3.37
C LEU A 53 3.96 5.68 3.82
N LYS A 54 2.82 5.94 4.48
CA LYS A 54 1.90 4.89 4.92
C LYS A 54 1.25 4.16 3.77
N LEU A 55 0.89 4.89 2.72
CA LEU A 55 0.36 4.26 1.51
C LEU A 55 1.44 3.41 0.83
N PHE A 56 2.67 3.90 0.75
CA PHE A 56 3.78 3.14 0.18
C PHE A 56 4.06 1.86 0.94
N ASP A 57 4.02 1.93 2.26
CA ASP A 57 4.20 0.78 3.14
C ASP A 57 3.09 -0.26 2.95
N LEU A 58 1.84 0.18 2.84
CA LEU A 58 0.70 -0.69 2.52
C LEU A 58 0.88 -1.36 1.15
N THR A 59 1.22 -0.61 0.11
CA THR A 59 1.40 -1.14 -1.24
C THR A 59 2.53 -2.17 -1.27
N LEU A 60 3.67 -1.86 -0.65
CA LEU A 60 4.80 -2.79 -0.55
C LEU A 60 4.41 -4.06 0.23
N SER A 61 3.71 -3.92 1.35
CA SER A 61 3.26 -5.05 2.17
C SER A 61 2.32 -5.98 1.38
N LEU A 62 1.37 -5.41 0.63
CA LEU A 62 0.47 -6.19 -0.23
C LEU A 62 1.22 -6.87 -1.38
N MET A 63 2.22 -6.22 -1.98
CA MET A 63 3.07 -6.85 -3.00
C MET A 63 3.85 -8.04 -2.44
N LEU A 64 4.43 -7.91 -1.24
CA LEU A 64 5.14 -9.00 -0.57
C LEU A 64 4.21 -10.17 -0.23
N ILE A 65 3.02 -9.89 0.31
CA ILE A 65 2.00 -10.91 0.57
C ILE A 65 1.61 -11.61 -0.74
N GLY A 66 1.40 -10.84 -1.81
CA GLY A 66 1.10 -11.36 -3.14
C GLY A 66 2.21 -12.26 -3.70
N LEU A 67 3.47 -11.90 -3.51
CA LEU A 67 4.62 -12.72 -3.93
C LEU A 67 4.69 -14.04 -3.16
N VAL A 68 4.47 -14.02 -1.84
CA VAL A 68 4.45 -15.24 -1.03
C VAL A 68 3.31 -16.17 -1.45
N LEU A 69 2.09 -15.64 -1.60
CA LEU A 69 0.94 -16.41 -2.05
C LEU A 69 1.11 -16.94 -3.47
N GLY A 70 1.65 -16.12 -4.38
CA GLY A 70 1.94 -16.52 -5.76
C GLY A 70 3.00 -17.63 -5.83
N GLY A 71 4.07 -17.51 -5.03
CA GLY A 71 5.09 -18.55 -4.91
C GLY A 71 4.53 -19.87 -4.36
N PHE A 72 3.66 -19.79 -3.36
CA PHE A 72 2.98 -20.97 -2.80
C PHE A 72 2.07 -21.65 -3.84
N LEU A 73 1.30 -20.88 -4.61
CA LEU A 73 0.47 -21.41 -5.70
C LEU A 73 1.29 -22.01 -6.84
N ALA A 74 2.42 -21.39 -7.20
CA ALA A 74 3.33 -21.92 -8.20
C ALA A 74 3.95 -23.25 -7.74
N ALA A 75 4.36 -23.35 -6.48
CA ALA A 75 4.87 -24.59 -5.90
C ALA A 75 3.82 -25.71 -5.90
N LEU A 76 2.58 -25.41 -5.50
CA LEU A 76 1.48 -26.38 -5.56
C LEU A 76 1.19 -26.84 -6.99
N ASN A 77 1.22 -25.94 -7.97
CA ASN A 77 1.05 -26.29 -9.38
C ASN A 77 2.17 -27.21 -9.90
N LEU A 78 3.42 -26.98 -9.50
CA LEU A 78 4.54 -27.84 -9.86
C LEU A 78 4.34 -29.25 -9.28
N VAL A 79 4.05 -29.35 -7.98
CA VAL A 79 3.80 -30.64 -7.31
C VAL A 79 2.60 -31.37 -7.90
N ALA A 80 1.52 -30.65 -8.23
CA ALA A 80 0.33 -31.22 -8.83
C ALA A 80 0.61 -31.80 -10.22
N ARG A 81 1.42 -31.11 -11.03
CA ARG A 81 1.88 -31.61 -12.34
C ARG A 81 2.74 -32.86 -12.21
N ASP A 82 3.69 -32.86 -11.27
CA ASP A 82 4.58 -34.00 -11.04
C ASP A 82 3.82 -35.22 -10.50
N GLY A 83 2.72 -35.00 -9.77
CA GLY A 83 1.85 -36.06 -9.25
C GLY A 83 0.69 -36.47 -10.16
N GLU A 84 0.59 -35.93 -11.39
CA GLU A 84 -0.56 -36.10 -12.30
C GLU A 84 -1.93 -35.77 -11.66
N MET A 85 -1.94 -34.93 -10.62
CA MET A 85 -3.14 -34.54 -9.90
C MET A 85 -3.68 -33.22 -10.46
N HIS A 86 -4.95 -33.19 -10.86
CA HIS A 86 -5.62 -31.96 -11.24
C HIS A 86 -6.31 -31.33 -10.02
N ILE A 87 -5.81 -30.19 -9.56
CA ILE A 87 -6.46 -29.40 -8.49
C ILE A 87 -7.26 -28.27 -9.17
N PRO A 88 -8.58 -28.45 -9.43
CA PRO A 88 -9.35 -27.54 -10.28
C PRO A 88 -9.33 -26.09 -9.78
N LEU A 89 -9.35 -25.87 -8.46
CA LEU A 89 -9.34 -24.53 -7.86
C LEU A 89 -8.07 -23.72 -8.18
N ILE A 90 -6.94 -24.40 -8.38
CA ILE A 90 -5.64 -23.79 -8.68
C ILE A 90 -5.42 -23.76 -10.20
N SER A 91 -5.78 -24.83 -10.90
CA SER A 91 -5.62 -24.98 -12.36
C SER A 91 -6.46 -23.99 -13.16
N ASP A 92 -7.68 -23.68 -12.68
CA ASP A 92 -8.61 -22.78 -13.37
C ASP A 92 -8.27 -21.29 -13.14
N GLY A 93 -7.26 -20.99 -12.32
CA GLY A 93 -6.85 -19.62 -11.98
C GLY A 93 -7.89 -18.85 -11.13
N LEU A 94 -9.03 -19.47 -10.79
CA LEU A 94 -10.10 -18.87 -10.00
C LEU A 94 -9.57 -18.37 -8.64
N PHE A 95 -8.72 -19.15 -7.98
CA PHE A 95 -8.16 -18.77 -6.69
C PHE A 95 -7.29 -17.50 -6.76
N VAL A 96 -6.51 -17.34 -7.83
CA VAL A 96 -5.72 -16.12 -8.07
C VAL A 96 -6.64 -14.91 -8.27
N TYR A 97 -7.72 -15.09 -9.03
CA TYR A 97 -8.72 -14.05 -9.25
C TYR A 97 -9.43 -13.62 -7.96
N VAL A 98 -9.87 -14.57 -7.13
CA VAL A 98 -10.53 -14.29 -5.85
C VAL A 98 -9.59 -13.55 -4.91
N LEU A 99 -8.34 -14.00 -4.78
CA LEU A 99 -7.33 -13.32 -3.96
C LEU A 99 -7.03 -11.91 -4.49
N GLY A 100 -6.90 -11.75 -5.80
CA GLY A 100 -6.70 -10.45 -6.45
C GLY A 100 -7.85 -9.50 -6.17
N LEU A 101 -9.10 -9.97 -6.28
CA LEU A 101 -10.31 -9.19 -5.99
C LEU A 101 -10.35 -8.76 -4.52
N LEU A 102 -10.10 -9.68 -3.58
CA LEU A 102 -10.06 -9.37 -2.15
C LEU A 102 -8.96 -8.36 -1.82
N GLY A 103 -7.77 -8.51 -2.42
CA GLY A 103 -6.67 -7.56 -2.29
C GLY A 103 -7.02 -6.18 -2.83
N ALA A 104 -7.67 -6.11 -3.99
CA ALA A 104 -8.11 -4.85 -4.60
C ALA A 104 -9.17 -4.14 -3.74
N ILE A 105 -10.18 -4.87 -3.25
CA ILE A 105 -11.20 -4.33 -2.34
C ILE A 105 -10.53 -3.81 -1.06
N TYR A 106 -9.65 -4.59 -0.45
CA TYR A 106 -8.93 -4.20 0.77
C TYR A 106 -8.10 -2.93 0.56
N TYR A 107 -7.33 -2.88 -0.54
CA TYR A 107 -6.52 -1.72 -0.89
C TYR A 107 -7.38 -0.47 -1.11
N THR A 108 -8.49 -0.61 -1.84
CA THR A 108 -9.44 0.49 -2.11
C THR A 108 -10.04 1.04 -0.81
N VAL A 109 -10.49 0.16 0.08
CA VAL A 109 -11.02 0.53 1.40
C VAL A 109 -9.97 1.25 2.23
N CYS A 110 -8.71 0.77 2.23
CA CYS A 110 -7.62 1.42 2.94
C CYS A 110 -7.29 2.80 2.39
N VAL A 111 -7.29 2.98 1.05
CA VAL A 111 -7.08 4.29 0.40
C VAL A 111 -8.17 5.27 0.82
N LEU A 112 -9.44 4.86 0.77
CA LEU A 112 -10.56 5.68 1.21
C LEU A 112 -10.46 6.05 2.69
N LEU A 113 -10.15 5.07 3.55
CA LEU A 113 -9.96 5.32 4.98
C LEU A 113 -8.78 6.24 5.26
N LEU A 114 -7.66 6.10 4.53
CA LEU A 114 -6.52 7.02 4.60
C LEU A 114 -6.94 8.45 4.28
N SER A 115 -7.64 8.68 3.16
CA SER A 115 -8.13 10.01 2.79
C SER A 115 -9.13 10.57 3.81
N ILE A 116 -10.11 9.79 4.25
CA ILE A 116 -11.13 10.22 5.24
C ILE A 116 -10.49 10.53 6.60
N LYS A 117 -9.61 9.65 7.10
CA LYS A 117 -8.97 9.84 8.40
C LYS A 117 -7.98 10.99 8.37
N THR A 118 -7.26 11.17 7.26
CA THR A 118 -6.42 12.35 7.03
C THR A 118 -7.25 13.63 7.04
N TYR A 119 -8.42 13.63 6.38
CA TYR A 119 -9.35 14.76 6.43
C TYR A 119 -9.83 15.07 7.86
N GLN A 120 -10.06 14.04 8.66
CA GLN A 120 -10.42 14.16 10.08
C GLN A 120 -9.22 14.46 11.00
N SER A 121 -8.00 14.64 10.46
CA SER A 121 -6.75 14.75 11.22
C SER A 121 -6.53 13.61 12.24
N LYS A 122 -7.06 12.42 11.94
CA LYS A 122 -6.92 11.21 12.78
C LYS A 122 -5.85 10.29 12.22
N PRO A 123 -4.96 9.73 13.06
CA PRO A 123 -4.01 8.74 12.60
C PRO A 123 -4.75 7.47 12.16
N TYR A 124 -4.35 6.95 10.99
CA TYR A 124 -4.77 5.65 10.50
C TYR A 124 -3.54 4.88 10.02
N THR A 125 -3.51 3.59 10.32
CA THR A 125 -2.50 2.65 9.84
C THR A 125 -3.24 1.40 9.41
N ALA A 126 -3.03 0.96 8.18
CA ALA A 126 -3.71 -0.23 7.66
C ALA A 126 -3.20 -1.48 8.38
N LYS A 127 -4.10 -2.42 8.68
CA LYS A 127 -3.75 -3.63 9.46
C LYS A 127 -2.71 -4.52 8.77
N LEU A 128 -2.72 -4.57 7.43
CA LEU A 128 -1.76 -5.34 6.64
C LEU A 128 -0.50 -4.53 6.28
N SER A 129 -0.38 -3.29 6.76
CA SER A 129 0.84 -2.51 6.64
C SER A 129 1.88 -3.08 7.61
N MET A 130 3.02 -3.53 7.10
CA MET A 130 4.09 -4.12 7.92
C MET A 130 4.94 -3.06 8.66
N GLY A 131 4.74 -1.78 8.38
CA GLY A 131 5.48 -0.69 9.02
C GLY A 131 6.95 -0.64 8.57
N ILE A 132 7.31 -1.19 7.42
CA ILE A 132 8.69 -1.31 6.91
C ILE A 132 9.32 0.07 6.85
N PHE A 133 8.64 1.03 6.23
CA PHE A 133 9.19 2.38 6.09
C PHE A 133 9.10 3.23 7.37
N GLU A 134 8.10 2.97 8.23
CA GLU A 134 8.05 3.58 9.56
C GLU A 134 9.22 3.10 10.44
N ALA A 135 9.57 1.81 10.35
CA ALA A 135 10.72 1.22 11.02
C ALA A 135 12.05 1.76 10.47
N LEU A 136 12.19 1.85 9.14
CA LEU A 136 13.40 2.36 8.46
C LEU A 136 13.63 3.86 8.69
N ARG A 137 12.58 4.64 8.90
CA ARG A 137 12.70 6.06 9.27
C ARG A 137 13.33 6.24 10.65
N GLY A 138 13.40 5.16 11.43
CA GLY A 138 13.71 5.17 12.85
C GLY A 138 12.59 5.86 13.62
N LYS A 139 12.27 5.36 14.82
CA LYS A 139 11.71 6.27 15.82
C LYS A 139 12.67 7.45 15.87
N ARG A 140 12.25 8.64 15.44
CA ARG A 140 12.79 9.84 16.10
C ARG A 140 12.48 9.56 17.56
N THR A 141 13.50 9.26 18.35
CA THR A 141 13.42 9.31 19.79
C THR A 141 12.64 10.59 20.08
N PRO A 142 11.44 10.53 20.70
CA PRO A 142 10.87 11.76 21.24
C PRO A 142 12.01 12.35 22.08
N ALA A 143 12.38 13.59 21.77
CA ALA A 143 13.31 14.30 22.62
C ALA A 143 12.77 14.12 24.04
N VAL A 144 13.60 13.48 24.86
CA VAL A 144 13.34 13.21 26.26
C VAL A 144 12.88 14.53 26.88
N GLU A 145 11.66 14.55 27.40
CA GLU A 145 11.28 15.49 28.47
C GLU A 145 11.82 14.93 29.79
#